data_AF-A0A9E0Y3R5-F1
#
_entry.id   AF-A0A9E0Y3R5-F1
#
_cell.length_a   1.000
_cell.length_b   1.000
_cell.length_c   1.000
_cell.angle_alpha   90.00
_cell.angle_beta   90.00
_cell.angle_gamma   90.00
#
_symmetry.space_group_name_H-M   'P 1'
#
loop_
_entity.id
_entity.type
_entity.pdbx_description
1 polymer ?
#
loop_
_entity_poly.entity_id
_entity_poly.type
_entity_poly.pdbx_seq_one_letter_code
_entity_poly.pdbx_strand_id
1 'polypeptide(L)'
;MKFNIFLLSLLFLYTYTIFNRFNWSENQTLGWDAAQYYSYLPAVFIYNDLGRQDFYAGVNEKYKLTPGQNAHAFYEQPQTGKRVCKYAIGLAVMEMPFFLIADTMTKLTHSYLADGYSPYYRLSVCFATVFYTIIGLFYLKKLLQRYFDDDIVLYALVIISLGTNLYHYSVFDMGMSHPFSFCLFAAFFYYVDKWYAAGKNLDLVLSGLLLGLITIVRPINVLVLLPAAFWNTQKITIIWKQLLASQRQRYGWLLALLAFWVILLLQLGYWKYTSGHWVHFSYEEEGFDFQSPKILEGLFSYRKGWFIYTPIAFVALWGLFVLRQQNSHLVLPIILFLVLDVYITFS
;
A
#
# COMPACT_ATOMS: atom_id res chain seq x y z
N MET A 1 -8.86 18.64 -19.87
CA MET A 1 -8.33 19.86 -19.21
C MET A 1 -8.65 19.88 -17.71
N LYS A 2 -9.93 19.83 -17.29
CA LYS A 2 -10.37 19.89 -15.88
C LYS A 2 -9.59 18.97 -14.92
N PHE A 3 -9.44 17.69 -15.25
CA PHE A 3 -8.71 16.73 -14.40
C PHE A 3 -7.22 17.00 -14.25
N ASN A 4 -6.56 17.46 -15.33
CA ASN A 4 -5.13 17.74 -15.26
C ASN A 4 -4.91 18.96 -14.35
N ILE A 5 -5.78 19.97 -14.45
CA ILE A 5 -5.80 21.10 -13.54
C ILE A 5 -6.01 20.61 -12.10
N PHE A 6 -7.01 19.76 -11.86
CA PHE A 6 -7.25 19.19 -10.52
C PHE A 6 -6.02 18.46 -9.96
N LEU A 7 -5.42 17.54 -10.72
CA LEU A 7 -4.24 16.79 -10.26
C LEU A 7 -3.04 17.72 -10.01
N LEU A 8 -2.83 18.74 -10.84
CA LEU A 8 -1.78 19.74 -10.64
C LEU A 8 -2.05 20.63 -9.42
N SER A 9 -3.29 21.06 -9.22
CA SER A 9 -3.71 21.82 -8.04
C SER A 9 -3.55 21.00 -6.76
N LEU A 10 -3.88 19.71 -6.80
CA LEU A 10 -3.71 18.80 -5.67
C LEU A 10 -2.23 18.56 -5.38
N LEU A 11 -1.41 18.32 -6.42
CA LEU A 11 0.04 18.20 -6.29
C LEU A 11 0.65 19.47 -5.67
N PHE A 12 0.23 20.63 -6.14
CA PHE A 12 0.65 21.92 -5.58
C PHE A 12 0.23 22.05 -4.12
N LEU A 13 -1.03 21.76 -3.79
CA LEU A 13 -1.54 21.81 -2.42
C LEU A 13 -0.75 20.87 -1.49
N TYR A 14 -0.54 19.62 -1.90
CA TYR A 14 0.18 18.64 -1.09
C TYR A 14 1.62 19.10 -0.86
N THR A 15 2.31 19.48 -1.94
CA THR A 15 3.69 19.99 -1.87
C THR A 15 3.77 21.23 -0.97
N TYR A 16 2.86 22.20 -1.15
CA TYR A 16 2.80 23.39 -0.33
C TYR A 16 2.59 23.06 1.15
N THR A 17 1.66 22.16 1.49
CA THR A 17 1.44 21.72 2.87
C THR A 17 2.70 21.08 3.45
N ILE A 18 3.32 20.15 2.73
CA ILE A 18 4.52 19.42 3.16
C ILE A 18 5.66 20.41 3.45
N PHE A 19 5.97 21.31 2.52
CA PHE A 19 7.09 22.24 2.66
C PHE A 19 6.89 23.30 3.75
N ASN A 20 5.64 23.72 4.01
CA ASN A 20 5.36 24.71 5.05
C ASN A 20 5.14 24.09 6.44
N ARG A 21 4.79 22.80 6.52
CA ARG A 21 4.48 22.13 7.78
C ARG A 21 5.72 21.56 8.46
N PHE A 22 6.60 20.92 7.68
CA PHE A 22 7.73 20.19 8.23
C PHE A 22 8.90 21.11 8.53
N ASN A 23 9.44 20.98 9.74
CA ASN A 23 10.74 21.52 10.04
C ASN A 23 11.81 20.58 9.46
N TRP A 24 12.34 20.92 8.30
CA TRP A 24 13.32 20.08 7.59
C TRP A 24 14.65 19.88 8.34
N SER A 25 14.88 20.63 9.41
CA SER A 25 16.00 20.38 10.33
C SER A 25 15.77 19.17 11.26
N GLU A 26 14.52 18.77 11.49
CA GLU A 26 14.14 17.65 12.35
C GLU A 26 13.60 16.46 11.55
N ASN A 27 13.61 15.26 12.12
CA ASN A 27 12.97 14.11 11.50
C ASN A 27 11.47 14.11 11.87
N GLN A 28 10.64 14.26 10.84
CA GLN A 28 9.19 14.27 10.99
C GLN A 28 8.50 13.37 9.96
N THR A 29 9.27 12.61 9.15
CA THR A 29 8.75 11.79 8.04
C THR A 29 9.05 10.31 8.26
N LEU A 30 10.27 9.95 8.62
CA LEU A 30 10.66 8.58 8.95
C LEU A 30 10.43 8.31 10.43
N GLY A 31 9.15 8.31 10.82
CA GLY A 31 8.70 8.02 12.18
C GLY A 31 8.08 6.63 12.28
N TRP A 32 8.25 5.97 13.43
CA TRP A 32 7.54 4.73 13.77
C TRP A 32 7.60 3.66 12.67
N ASP A 33 6.46 3.23 12.14
CA ASP A 33 6.36 2.18 11.12
C ASP A 33 7.04 2.58 9.81
N ALA A 34 6.94 3.85 9.40
CA ALA A 34 7.56 4.34 8.16
C ALA A 34 9.08 4.10 8.17
N ALA A 35 9.74 4.32 9.30
CA ALA A 35 11.17 4.06 9.44
C ALA A 35 11.54 2.59 9.25
N GLN A 36 10.67 1.69 9.70
CA GLN A 36 10.88 0.24 9.66
C GLN A 36 10.56 -0.33 8.27
N TYR A 37 9.47 0.11 7.64
CA TYR A 37 9.18 -0.18 6.24
C TYR A 37 10.32 0.26 5.31
N TYR A 38 10.94 1.40 5.61
CA TYR A 38 12.02 1.99 4.82
C TYR A 38 13.39 1.31 5.05
N SER A 39 13.63 0.75 6.25
CA SER A 39 14.94 0.24 6.70
C SER A 39 15.63 -0.75 5.76
N TYR A 40 14.86 -1.50 4.97
CA TYR A 40 15.38 -2.41 3.95
C TYR A 40 16.29 -1.73 2.92
N LEU A 41 15.98 -0.50 2.54
CA LEU A 41 16.72 0.24 1.52
C LEU A 41 18.16 0.58 1.95
N PRO A 42 18.39 1.31 3.06
CA PRO A 42 19.74 1.56 3.53
C PRO A 42 20.48 0.28 3.91
N ALA A 43 19.78 -0.73 4.44
CA ALA A 43 20.39 -2.02 4.77
C ALA A 43 21.00 -2.72 3.54
N VAL A 44 20.33 -2.66 2.39
CA VAL A 44 20.80 -3.26 1.14
C VAL A 44 21.84 -2.38 0.45
N PHE A 45 21.59 -1.08 0.31
CA PHE A 45 22.36 -0.22 -0.60
C PHE A 45 23.51 0.55 0.06
N ILE A 46 23.50 0.70 1.38
CA ILE A 46 24.49 1.52 2.10
C ILE A 46 25.27 0.66 3.09
N TYR A 47 24.58 0.01 4.01
CA TYR A 47 25.22 -0.71 5.13
C TYR A 47 25.61 -2.15 4.80
N ASN A 48 25.05 -2.73 3.73
CA ASN A 48 25.21 -4.15 3.38
C ASN A 48 24.87 -5.10 4.55
N ASP A 49 23.87 -4.73 5.35
CA ASP A 49 23.45 -5.42 6.58
C ASP A 49 21.93 -5.64 6.59
N LEU A 50 21.43 -6.34 5.57
CA LEU A 50 20.04 -6.78 5.52
C LEU A 50 19.71 -7.84 6.61
N GLY A 51 20.75 -8.56 7.09
CA GLY A 51 20.58 -9.71 7.96
C GLY A 51 20.42 -9.36 9.44
N ARG A 52 21.21 -8.43 9.97
CA ARG A 52 21.20 -8.10 11.41
C ARG A 52 20.63 -6.71 11.69
N GLN A 53 20.75 -5.80 10.73
CA GLN A 53 20.28 -4.41 10.83
C GLN A 53 20.91 -3.68 12.04
N ASP A 54 22.16 -4.01 12.37
CA ASP A 54 22.88 -3.48 13.53
C ASP A 54 23.13 -1.97 13.42
N PHE A 55 23.16 -1.42 12.19
CA PHE A 55 23.25 0.03 11.96
C PHE A 55 22.03 0.80 12.49
N TYR A 56 20.86 0.15 12.57
CA TYR A 56 19.59 0.84 12.80
C TYR A 56 19.55 1.54 14.17
N ALA A 57 20.16 0.96 15.20
CA ALA A 57 20.20 1.56 16.54
C ALA A 57 20.89 2.93 16.54
N GLY A 58 22.05 3.05 15.88
CA GLY A 58 22.78 4.31 15.79
C GLY A 58 22.07 5.36 14.95
N VAL A 59 21.40 4.94 13.86
CA VAL A 59 20.57 5.84 13.06
C VAL A 59 19.34 6.30 13.85
N ASN A 60 18.68 5.40 14.58
CA ASN A 60 17.52 5.74 15.40
C ASN A 60 17.88 6.77 16.48
N GLU A 61 19.03 6.62 17.13
CA GLU A 61 19.53 7.60 18.10
C GLU A 61 19.80 8.97 17.44
N LYS A 62 20.49 8.97 16.30
CA LYS A 62 20.86 10.19 15.57
C LYS A 62 19.65 10.95 15.02
N TYR A 63 18.69 10.24 14.43
CA TYR A 63 17.55 10.82 13.73
C TYR A 63 16.23 10.76 14.49
N LYS A 64 16.22 10.18 15.70
CA LYS A 64 15.01 10.05 16.55
C LYS A 64 13.83 9.43 15.79
N LEU A 65 14.06 8.30 15.12
CA LEU A 65 13.05 7.67 14.24
C LEU A 65 11.87 7.09 15.04
N THR A 66 12.12 6.52 16.21
CA THR A 66 11.08 5.95 17.09
C THR A 66 11.42 6.24 18.55
N PRO A 67 10.46 6.66 19.40
CA PRO A 67 10.71 6.86 20.82
C PRO A 67 11.13 5.57 21.53
N GLY A 68 12.17 5.66 22.37
CA GLY A 68 12.74 4.52 23.12
C GLY A 68 13.85 3.77 22.37
N GLN A 69 14.50 2.80 23.04
CA GLN A 69 15.40 1.82 22.40
C GLN A 69 14.63 0.77 21.59
N ASN A 70 13.53 1.20 20.98
CA ASN A 70 12.52 0.33 20.39
C ASN A 70 12.99 -0.17 19.03
N ALA A 71 13.97 -1.07 19.08
CA ALA A 71 14.22 -2.11 18.09
C ALA A 71 13.10 -3.17 18.10
N HIS A 72 11.90 -2.87 18.62
CA HIS A 72 10.72 -3.78 18.67
C HIS A 72 10.22 -4.21 17.30
N ALA A 73 10.86 -3.75 16.23
CA ALA A 73 10.62 -4.18 14.88
C ALA A 73 11.46 -5.40 14.48
N PHE A 74 12.61 -5.61 15.13
CA PHE A 74 13.65 -6.53 14.68
C PHE A 74 13.84 -7.66 15.69
N TYR A 75 13.29 -8.83 15.38
CA TYR A 75 13.29 -9.99 16.28
C TYR A 75 14.46 -10.93 15.95
N GLU A 76 15.26 -11.27 16.96
CA GLU A 76 16.39 -12.19 16.79
C GLU A 76 15.91 -13.61 16.45
N GLN A 77 16.57 -14.23 15.48
CA GLN A 77 16.30 -15.59 15.04
C GLN A 77 17.48 -16.48 15.46
N PRO A 78 17.36 -17.27 16.55
CA PRO A 78 18.46 -18.07 17.06
C PRO A 78 19.03 -19.06 16.05
N GLN A 79 18.18 -19.56 15.14
CA GLN A 79 18.56 -20.56 14.14
C GLN A 79 19.50 -20.02 13.05
N THR A 80 19.43 -18.73 12.75
CA THR A 80 20.18 -18.10 11.65
C THR A 80 21.17 -17.04 12.15
N GLY A 81 21.06 -16.61 13.42
CA GLY A 81 21.85 -15.51 13.98
C GLY A 81 21.53 -14.13 13.39
N LYS A 82 20.37 -14.02 12.71
CA LYS A 82 19.89 -12.81 12.02
C LYS A 82 18.68 -12.22 12.75
N ARG A 83 18.21 -11.05 12.30
CA ARG A 83 16.97 -10.43 12.77
C ARG A 83 15.91 -10.38 11.67
N VAL A 84 14.66 -10.65 12.04
CA VAL A 84 13.50 -10.49 11.16
C VAL A 84 12.85 -9.15 11.48
N CYS A 85 12.68 -8.32 10.45
CA CYS A 85 11.86 -7.13 10.55
C CYS A 85 10.38 -7.52 10.50
N LYS A 86 9.61 -6.95 11.41
CA LYS A 86 8.17 -7.13 11.61
C LYS A 86 7.37 -6.84 10.34
N TYR A 87 7.74 -5.79 9.62
CA TYR A 87 7.00 -5.32 8.46
C TYR A 87 7.48 -5.93 7.16
N ALA A 88 6.57 -6.15 6.21
CA ALA A 88 6.91 -6.71 4.91
C ALA A 88 7.72 -5.72 4.03
N ILE A 89 8.48 -6.26 3.08
CA ILE A 89 9.43 -5.50 2.25
C ILE A 89 8.75 -4.64 1.17
N GLY A 90 7.45 -4.81 0.93
CA GLY A 90 6.79 -4.27 -0.26
C GLY A 90 6.82 -2.75 -0.35
N LEU A 91 6.79 -2.05 0.79
CA LEU A 91 6.86 -0.60 0.77
C LEU A 91 8.24 -0.10 0.32
N ALA A 92 9.32 -0.70 0.84
CA ALA A 92 10.68 -0.43 0.39
C ALA A 92 10.85 -0.68 -1.12
N VAL A 93 10.25 -1.74 -1.67
CA VAL A 93 10.29 -2.00 -3.12
C VAL A 93 9.67 -0.84 -3.91
N MET A 94 8.57 -0.25 -3.42
CA MET A 94 7.94 0.91 -4.07
C MET A 94 8.74 2.20 -3.87
N GLU A 95 9.39 2.38 -2.73
CA GLU A 95 10.21 3.57 -2.44
C GLU A 95 11.60 3.54 -3.10
N MET A 96 12.10 2.34 -3.44
CA MET A 96 13.43 2.11 -4.02
C MET A 96 13.83 3.07 -5.15
N PRO A 97 13.04 3.33 -6.20
CA PRO A 97 13.46 4.25 -7.26
C PRO A 97 13.71 5.68 -6.75
N PHE A 98 12.93 6.16 -5.78
CA PHE A 98 13.10 7.49 -5.19
C PHE A 98 14.33 7.52 -4.27
N PHE A 99 14.52 6.46 -3.50
CA PHE A 99 15.71 6.28 -2.67
C PHE A 99 17.01 6.31 -3.48
N LEU A 100 17.07 5.59 -4.60
CA LEU A 100 18.27 5.55 -5.43
C LEU A 100 18.60 6.91 -6.06
N ILE A 101 17.57 7.68 -6.43
CA ILE A 101 17.74 9.07 -6.88
C ILE A 101 18.31 9.91 -5.73
N ALA A 102 17.77 9.81 -4.52
CA ALA A 102 18.25 10.55 -3.37
C ALA A 102 19.68 10.17 -2.95
N ASP A 103 20.01 8.87 -2.92
CA ASP A 103 21.35 8.38 -2.65
C ASP A 103 22.36 8.93 -3.66
N THR A 104 22.01 8.89 -4.95
CA THR A 104 22.83 9.46 -6.03
C THR A 104 23.02 10.97 -5.83
N MET A 105 21.94 11.70 -5.55
CA MET A 105 22.02 13.14 -5.29
C MET A 105 22.89 13.46 -4.08
N THR A 106 22.74 12.74 -2.96
CA THR A 106 23.54 12.95 -1.75
C THR A 106 25.02 12.71 -2.01
N LYS A 107 25.35 11.65 -2.75
CA LYS A 107 26.72 11.32 -3.13
C LYS A 107 27.34 12.33 -4.08
N LEU A 108 26.56 12.92 -4.98
CA LEU A 108 27.05 13.91 -5.96
C LEU A 108 27.22 15.31 -5.37
N THR A 109 26.29 15.77 -4.51
CA THR A 109 26.35 17.13 -3.98
C THR A 109 27.23 17.27 -2.74
N HIS A 110 27.54 16.15 -2.07
CA HIS A 110 28.26 16.11 -0.79
C HIS A 110 27.66 17.02 0.30
N SER A 111 26.41 17.47 0.12
CA SER A 111 25.76 18.44 1.03
C SER A 111 25.29 17.79 2.33
N TYR A 112 25.09 16.47 2.31
CA TYR A 112 24.61 15.69 3.44
C TYR A 112 25.33 14.34 3.53
N LEU A 113 25.28 13.70 4.70
CA LEU A 113 25.82 12.36 4.88
C LEU A 113 25.03 11.34 4.06
N ALA A 114 25.72 10.46 3.34
CA ALA A 114 25.12 9.36 2.58
C ALA A 114 24.84 8.15 3.50
N ASP A 115 23.98 8.34 4.49
CA ASP A 115 23.66 7.34 5.52
C ASP A 115 22.27 6.72 5.37
N GLY A 116 21.51 7.13 4.35
CA GLY A 116 20.15 6.65 4.09
C GLY A 116 19.06 7.40 4.82
N TYR A 117 19.38 8.36 5.70
CA TYR A 117 18.39 9.03 6.56
C TYR A 117 18.54 10.55 6.58
N SER A 118 19.61 11.08 6.00
CA SER A 118 19.81 12.51 5.80
C SER A 118 18.70 13.17 4.95
N PRO A 119 18.62 14.52 4.89
CA PRO A 119 17.46 15.23 4.34
C PRO A 119 16.96 14.80 2.95
N TYR A 120 17.85 14.50 2.01
CA TYR A 120 17.44 14.06 0.66
C TYR A 120 16.68 12.72 0.67
N TYR A 121 17.08 11.79 1.54
CA TYR A 121 16.39 10.51 1.71
C TYR A 121 14.98 10.69 2.26
N ARG A 122 14.82 11.53 3.28
CA ARG A 122 13.50 11.88 3.84
C ARG A 122 12.61 12.54 2.81
N LEU A 123 13.16 13.45 2.01
CA LEU A 123 12.45 14.09 0.91
C LEU A 123 12.05 13.08 -0.18
N SER A 124 12.86 12.03 -0.41
CA SER A 124 12.52 10.97 -1.35
C SER A 124 11.28 10.19 -0.93
N VAL A 125 11.11 9.91 0.37
CA VAL A 125 9.91 9.27 0.94
C VAL A 125 8.69 10.19 0.77
N CYS A 126 8.88 11.49 0.98
CA CYS A 126 7.83 12.47 0.72
C CYS A 126 7.37 12.45 -0.74
N PHE A 127 8.32 12.48 -1.68
CA PHE A 127 8.03 12.42 -3.10
C PHE A 127 7.40 11.10 -3.51
N ALA A 128 7.89 9.96 -3.00
CA ALA A 128 7.31 8.65 -3.27
C ALA A 128 5.84 8.61 -2.83
N THR A 129 5.55 9.06 -1.61
CA THR A 129 4.18 9.09 -1.06
C THR A 129 3.25 9.90 -1.96
N VAL A 130 3.61 11.15 -2.29
CA VAL A 130 2.78 12.01 -3.15
C VAL A 130 2.65 11.43 -4.56
N PHE A 131 3.75 10.93 -5.13
CA PHE A 131 3.75 10.31 -6.45
C PHE A 131 2.74 9.17 -6.53
N TYR A 132 2.80 8.22 -5.60
CA TYR A 132 1.88 7.08 -5.62
C TYR A 132 0.44 7.51 -5.32
N THR A 133 0.19 8.50 -4.46
CA THR A 133 -1.17 9.05 -4.30
C THR A 133 -1.74 9.59 -5.61
N ILE A 134 -0.95 10.38 -6.35
CA ILE A 134 -1.38 10.97 -7.63
C ILE A 134 -1.59 9.87 -8.69
N ILE A 135 -0.70 8.87 -8.77
CA ILE A 135 -0.87 7.73 -9.67
C ILE A 135 -2.13 6.92 -9.30
N GLY A 136 -2.40 6.74 -8.01
CA GLY A 136 -3.63 6.11 -7.53
C GLY A 136 -4.88 6.85 -7.96
N LEU A 137 -4.91 8.17 -7.77
CA LEU A 137 -6.03 9.02 -8.22
C LEU A 137 -6.20 8.99 -9.74
N PHE A 138 -5.10 8.91 -10.49
CA PHE A 138 -5.13 8.77 -11.94
C PHE A 138 -5.74 7.43 -12.39
N TYR A 139 -5.38 6.31 -11.76
CA TYR A 139 -5.99 5.02 -12.07
C TYR A 139 -7.45 4.93 -11.59
N LEU A 140 -7.75 5.51 -10.43
CA LEU A 140 -9.12 5.59 -9.93
C LEU A 140 -10.00 6.40 -10.87
N LYS A 141 -9.51 7.53 -11.39
CA LYS A 141 -10.17 8.30 -12.44
C LYS A 141 -10.49 7.42 -13.65
N LYS A 142 -9.47 6.73 -14.18
CA LYS A 142 -9.62 5.87 -15.36
C LYS A 142 -10.64 4.75 -15.15
N LEU A 143 -10.72 4.21 -13.93
CA LEU A 143 -11.73 3.21 -13.57
C LEU A 143 -13.12 3.84 -13.54
N LEU A 144 -13.31 4.95 -12.81
CA LEU A 144 -14.61 5.58 -12.63
C LEU A 144 -15.19 6.17 -13.93
N GLN A 145 -14.35 6.69 -14.83
CA GLN A 145 -14.76 7.21 -16.15
C GLN A 145 -15.36 6.14 -17.08
N ARG A 146 -15.29 4.86 -16.70
CA ARG A 146 -15.92 3.77 -17.45
C ARG A 146 -17.39 3.57 -17.05
N TYR A 147 -17.81 4.21 -15.95
CA TYR A 147 -19.12 4.06 -15.34
C TYR A 147 -19.88 5.38 -15.19
N PHE A 148 -19.15 6.50 -15.07
CA PHE A 148 -19.72 7.80 -14.74
C PHE A 148 -19.15 8.92 -15.60
N ASP A 149 -19.92 9.99 -15.72
CA ASP A 149 -19.53 11.20 -16.44
C ASP A 149 -18.39 11.95 -15.73
N ASP A 150 -17.65 12.73 -16.51
CA ASP A 150 -16.43 13.42 -16.08
C ASP A 150 -16.62 14.29 -14.82
N ASP A 151 -17.74 15.00 -14.69
CA ASP A 151 -17.97 15.86 -13.53
C ASP A 151 -18.18 15.03 -12.25
N ILE A 152 -18.93 13.91 -12.32
CA ILE A 152 -19.12 13.01 -11.18
C ILE A 152 -17.79 12.41 -10.75
N VAL A 153 -16.98 11.96 -11.71
CA VAL A 153 -15.66 11.42 -11.41
C VAL A 153 -14.78 12.48 -10.75
N LEU A 154 -14.80 13.71 -11.23
CA LEU A 154 -14.02 14.80 -10.64
C LEU A 154 -14.44 15.05 -9.18
N TYR A 155 -15.74 15.16 -8.89
CA TYR A 155 -16.22 15.36 -7.52
C TYR A 155 -15.84 14.18 -6.61
N ALA A 156 -15.99 12.94 -7.10
CA ALA A 156 -15.58 11.75 -6.34
C ALA A 156 -14.09 11.77 -5.99
N LEU A 157 -13.23 12.15 -6.94
CA LEU A 157 -11.78 12.24 -6.71
C LEU A 157 -11.42 13.33 -5.69
N VAL A 158 -12.06 14.50 -5.78
CA VAL A 158 -11.88 15.59 -4.79
C VAL A 158 -12.24 15.09 -3.39
N ILE A 159 -13.44 14.49 -3.27
CA ILE A 159 -13.96 13.96 -2.00
C ILE A 159 -13.03 12.87 -1.44
N ILE A 160 -12.56 11.95 -2.26
CA ILE A 160 -11.65 10.88 -1.80
C ILE A 160 -10.30 11.45 -1.39
N SER A 161 -9.73 12.37 -2.17
CA SER A 161 -8.39 12.93 -1.92
C SER A 161 -8.31 13.88 -0.72
N LEU A 162 -9.41 14.54 -0.36
CA LEU A 162 -9.43 15.56 0.70
C LEU A 162 -10.35 15.20 1.89
N GLY A 163 -11.39 14.41 1.65
CA GLY A 163 -12.41 14.05 2.64
C GLY A 163 -12.18 12.69 3.33
N THR A 164 -11.04 12.04 3.09
CA THR A 164 -10.69 10.77 3.72
C THR A 164 -9.30 10.81 4.35
N ASN A 165 -8.97 9.77 5.11
CA ASN A 165 -7.62 9.56 5.66
C ASN A 165 -6.51 9.58 4.60
N LEU A 166 -6.83 9.44 3.30
CA LEU A 166 -5.84 9.56 2.23
C LEU A 166 -5.12 10.92 2.27
N TYR A 167 -5.82 12.01 2.58
CA TYR A 167 -5.17 13.32 2.75
C TYR A 167 -4.15 13.26 3.88
N HIS A 168 -4.56 12.75 5.03
CA HIS A 168 -3.73 12.67 6.23
C HIS A 168 -2.44 11.88 5.99
N TYR A 169 -2.56 10.67 5.44
CA TYR A 169 -1.39 9.84 5.13
C TYR A 169 -0.56 10.35 3.95
N SER A 170 -1.09 11.25 3.12
CA SER A 170 -0.33 11.80 1.98
C SER A 170 0.51 13.03 2.35
N VAL A 171 0.14 13.76 3.40
CA VAL A 171 0.81 15.04 3.75
C VAL A 171 1.28 15.15 5.19
N PHE A 172 0.69 14.40 6.14
CA PHE A 172 1.09 14.44 7.55
C PHE A 172 1.87 13.19 7.95
N ASP A 173 1.31 12.00 7.71
CA ASP A 173 1.95 10.72 8.07
C ASP A 173 2.50 10.01 6.82
N MET A 174 3.52 10.64 6.23
CA MET A 174 4.15 10.18 5.00
C MET A 174 4.99 8.91 5.21
N GLY A 175 5.20 8.13 4.15
CA GLY A 175 5.92 6.85 4.25
C GLY A 175 5.11 5.73 4.93
N MET A 176 3.85 5.97 5.25
CA MET A 176 2.93 4.92 5.67
C MET A 176 2.44 4.09 4.49
N SER A 177 2.06 2.84 4.71
CA SER A 177 1.66 1.92 3.63
C SER A 177 0.31 2.25 2.97
N HIS A 178 -0.49 3.15 3.54
CA HIS A 178 -1.86 3.43 3.10
C HIS A 178 -1.97 4.09 1.71
N PRO A 179 -1.22 5.16 1.38
CA PRO A 179 -1.31 5.80 0.06
C PRO A 179 -0.81 4.88 -1.06
N PHE A 180 0.21 4.06 -0.77
CA PHE A 180 0.73 3.03 -1.68
C PHE A 180 -0.31 1.93 -1.91
N SER A 181 -0.97 1.46 -0.85
CA SER A 181 -2.08 0.50 -0.95
C SER A 181 -3.24 1.05 -1.77
N PHE A 182 -3.62 2.32 -1.57
CA PHE A 182 -4.63 3.01 -2.38
C PHE A 182 -4.25 3.02 -3.86
N CYS A 183 -3.00 3.37 -4.19
CA CYS A 183 -2.50 3.35 -5.55
C CYS A 183 -2.61 1.96 -6.19
N LEU A 184 -2.13 0.94 -5.46
CA LEU A 184 -2.15 -0.43 -5.94
C LEU A 184 -3.58 -0.94 -6.14
N PHE A 185 -4.51 -0.63 -5.23
CA PHE A 185 -5.92 -1.03 -5.35
C PHE A 185 -6.59 -0.39 -6.56
N ALA A 186 -6.40 0.93 -6.74
CA ALA A 186 -6.97 1.66 -7.87
C ALA A 186 -6.45 1.11 -9.22
N ALA A 187 -5.13 0.88 -9.33
CA ALA A 187 -4.53 0.29 -10.51
C ALA A 187 -5.01 -1.15 -10.72
N PHE A 188 -5.07 -1.96 -9.66
CA PHE A 188 -5.49 -3.36 -9.73
C PHE A 188 -6.92 -3.49 -10.25
N PHE A 189 -7.88 -2.76 -9.68
CA PHE A 189 -9.26 -2.80 -10.15
C PHE A 189 -9.42 -2.22 -11.56
N TYR A 190 -8.64 -1.23 -11.95
CA TYR A 190 -8.63 -0.74 -13.33
C TYR A 190 -8.24 -1.85 -14.34
N TYR A 191 -7.20 -2.62 -14.05
CA TYR A 191 -6.77 -3.73 -14.92
C TYR A 191 -7.71 -4.93 -14.85
N VAL A 192 -8.24 -5.25 -13.67
CA VAL A 192 -9.28 -6.29 -13.50
C VAL A 192 -10.49 -5.95 -14.37
N ASP A 193 -10.98 -4.72 -14.30
CA ASP A 193 -12.11 -4.25 -15.08
C ASP A 193 -11.86 -4.36 -16.60
N LYS A 194 -10.69 -3.87 -17.05
CA LYS A 194 -10.29 -3.99 -18.46
C LYS A 194 -10.19 -5.43 -18.92
N TRP A 195 -9.68 -6.32 -18.08
CA TRP A 195 -9.60 -7.73 -18.39
C TRP A 195 -10.99 -8.36 -18.52
N TYR A 196 -11.92 -8.08 -17.60
CA TYR A 196 -13.30 -8.57 -17.73
C TYR A 196 -14.01 -8.04 -18.98
N ALA A 197 -13.70 -6.81 -19.39
CA ALA A 197 -14.30 -6.20 -20.58
C ALA A 197 -13.73 -6.72 -21.90
N ALA A 198 -12.41 -6.96 -21.98
CA ALA A 198 -11.73 -7.22 -23.26
C ALA A 198 -10.94 -8.55 -23.31
N GLY A 199 -10.82 -9.28 -22.21
CA GLY A 199 -10.11 -10.57 -22.11
C GLY A 199 -8.62 -10.50 -22.46
N LYS A 200 -7.98 -9.33 -22.38
CA LYS A 200 -6.58 -9.14 -22.79
C LYS A 200 -5.62 -9.72 -21.74
N ASN A 201 -4.77 -10.66 -22.16
CA ASN A 201 -3.77 -11.28 -21.27
C ASN A 201 -2.85 -10.27 -20.57
N LEU A 202 -2.48 -9.17 -21.23
CA LEU A 202 -1.65 -8.14 -20.60
C LEU A 202 -2.32 -7.53 -19.36
N ASP A 203 -3.62 -7.23 -19.44
CA ASP A 203 -4.35 -6.67 -18.31
C ASP A 203 -4.39 -7.67 -17.14
N LEU A 204 -4.57 -8.97 -17.43
CA LEU A 204 -4.52 -10.04 -16.43
C LEU A 204 -3.13 -10.20 -15.79
N VAL A 205 -2.07 -10.15 -16.59
CA VAL A 205 -0.68 -10.25 -16.11
C VAL A 205 -0.34 -9.05 -15.22
N LEU A 206 -0.77 -7.84 -15.61
CA LEU A 206 -0.60 -6.64 -14.80
C LEU A 206 -1.39 -6.74 -13.49
N SER A 207 -2.61 -7.29 -13.49
CA SER A 207 -3.35 -7.59 -12.27
C SER A 207 -2.62 -8.58 -11.36
N GLY A 208 -1.99 -9.62 -11.91
CA GLY A 208 -1.17 -10.58 -11.14
C GLY A 208 0.05 -9.94 -10.48
N LEU A 209 0.79 -9.10 -11.22
CA LEU A 209 1.91 -8.34 -10.68
C LEU A 209 1.47 -7.40 -9.56
N LEU A 210 0.39 -6.64 -9.78
CA LEU A 210 -0.16 -5.72 -8.79
C LEU A 210 -0.65 -6.44 -7.55
N LEU A 211 -1.29 -7.60 -7.70
CA LEU A 211 -1.70 -8.43 -6.57
C LEU A 211 -0.50 -8.93 -5.75
N GLY A 212 0.61 -9.29 -6.42
CA GLY A 212 1.85 -9.63 -5.76
C GLY A 212 2.37 -8.47 -4.91
N LEU A 213 2.41 -7.27 -5.48
CA LEU A 213 2.81 -6.04 -4.77
C LEU A 213 1.87 -5.74 -3.60
N ILE A 214 0.56 -5.84 -3.80
CA ILE A 214 -0.46 -5.67 -2.76
C ILE A 214 -0.15 -6.58 -1.56
N THR A 215 0.15 -7.85 -1.84
CA THR A 215 0.41 -8.87 -0.82
C THR A 215 1.69 -8.58 -0.03
N ILE A 216 2.78 -8.17 -0.71
CA ILE A 216 4.04 -7.88 -0.01
C ILE A 216 4.08 -6.49 0.63
N VAL A 217 3.19 -5.57 0.25
CA VAL A 217 3.04 -4.28 0.96
C VAL A 217 2.27 -4.50 2.27
N ARG A 218 1.15 -5.22 2.20
CA ARG A 218 0.33 -5.60 3.36
C ARG A 218 -0.34 -6.94 3.08
N PRO A 219 0.06 -8.05 3.74
CA PRO A 219 -0.48 -9.38 3.44
C PRO A 219 -2.00 -9.48 3.51
N ILE A 220 -2.62 -8.78 4.46
CA ILE A 220 -4.08 -8.72 4.61
C ILE A 220 -4.81 -8.15 3.40
N ASN A 221 -4.17 -7.24 2.66
CA ASN A 221 -4.79 -6.60 1.51
C ASN A 221 -5.06 -7.58 0.35
N VAL A 222 -4.54 -8.82 0.41
CA VAL A 222 -4.87 -9.89 -0.55
C VAL A 222 -6.37 -10.18 -0.62
N LEU A 223 -7.13 -9.83 0.43
CA LEU A 223 -8.60 -9.91 0.46
C LEU A 223 -9.29 -9.13 -0.67
N VAL A 224 -8.59 -8.19 -1.32
CA VAL A 224 -9.05 -7.49 -2.54
C VAL A 224 -9.41 -8.47 -3.69
N LEU A 225 -8.92 -9.71 -3.63
CA LEU A 225 -9.32 -10.78 -4.53
C LEU A 225 -10.82 -11.08 -4.48
N LEU A 226 -11.48 -10.88 -3.33
CA LEU A 226 -12.91 -11.15 -3.18
C LEU A 226 -13.75 -10.33 -4.18
N PRO A 227 -13.73 -8.99 -4.15
CA PRO A 227 -14.45 -8.19 -5.15
C PRO A 227 -13.91 -8.38 -6.57
N ALA A 228 -12.60 -8.63 -6.76
CA ALA A 228 -12.05 -8.83 -8.10
C ALA A 228 -12.50 -10.15 -8.76
N ALA A 229 -12.63 -11.24 -8.00
CA ALA A 229 -13.12 -12.51 -8.50
C ALA A 229 -14.56 -12.40 -9.01
N PHE A 230 -15.38 -11.57 -8.37
CA PHE A 230 -16.80 -11.40 -8.74
C PHE A 230 -17.06 -10.12 -9.54
N TRP A 231 -16.03 -9.50 -10.13
CA TRP A 231 -16.14 -8.13 -10.66
C TRP A 231 -17.25 -7.94 -11.73
N ASN A 232 -17.46 -8.93 -12.60
CA ASN A 232 -18.47 -8.88 -13.67
C ASN A 232 -19.41 -10.10 -13.68
N THR A 233 -19.50 -10.85 -12.57
CA THR A 233 -20.34 -12.05 -12.53
C THR A 233 -20.75 -12.45 -11.12
N GLN A 234 -21.97 -12.96 -10.98
CA GLN A 234 -22.48 -13.56 -9.74
C GLN A 234 -22.08 -15.02 -9.58
N LYS A 235 -21.68 -15.69 -10.68
CA LYS A 235 -21.53 -17.15 -10.69
C LYS A 235 -20.06 -17.53 -10.85
N ILE A 236 -19.52 -18.19 -9.83
CA ILE A 236 -18.16 -18.75 -9.86
C ILE A 236 -17.94 -19.69 -11.05
N THR A 237 -19.00 -20.37 -11.51
CA THR A 237 -18.97 -21.24 -12.69
C THR A 237 -18.67 -20.50 -13.99
N ILE A 238 -19.04 -19.22 -14.10
CA ILE A 238 -18.71 -18.38 -15.26
C ILE A 238 -17.23 -17.98 -15.21
N ILE A 239 -16.68 -17.75 -14.01
CA ILE A 239 -15.25 -17.53 -13.80
C ILE A 239 -14.47 -18.74 -14.29
N TRP A 240 -14.85 -19.97 -13.88
CA TRP A 240 -14.22 -21.21 -14.36
C TRP A 240 -14.33 -21.40 -15.88
N LYS A 241 -15.46 -21.04 -16.47
CA LYS A 241 -15.64 -21.06 -17.93
C LYS A 241 -14.75 -20.04 -18.64
N GLN A 242 -14.60 -18.83 -18.11
CA GLN A 242 -13.71 -17.79 -18.65
C GLN A 242 -12.22 -18.11 -18.41
N LEU A 243 -11.89 -18.77 -17.28
CA LEU A 243 -10.55 -19.28 -16.94
C LEU A 243 -10.05 -20.28 -17.99
N LEU A 244 -10.94 -21.10 -18.54
CA LEU A 244 -10.60 -22.23 -19.40
C LEU A 244 -11.13 -22.11 -20.83
N ALA A 245 -11.75 -20.97 -21.19
CA ALA A 245 -12.47 -20.77 -22.45
C ALA A 245 -11.59 -20.86 -23.70
N SER A 246 -10.30 -20.52 -23.61
CA SER A 246 -9.36 -20.67 -24.72
C SER A 246 -7.93 -20.98 -24.25
N GLN A 247 -7.15 -21.66 -25.09
CA GLN A 247 -5.73 -21.92 -24.83
C GLN A 247 -4.94 -20.62 -24.57
N ARG A 248 -5.26 -19.56 -25.32
CA ARG A 248 -4.69 -18.21 -25.13
C ARG A 248 -4.95 -17.65 -23.74
N GLN A 249 -6.15 -17.82 -23.19
CA GLN A 249 -6.49 -17.35 -21.84
C GLN A 249 -5.83 -18.19 -20.76
N ARG A 250 -5.63 -19.51 -20.97
CA ARG A 250 -4.86 -20.35 -20.05
C ARG A 250 -3.42 -19.86 -19.89
N TYR A 251 -2.76 -19.47 -20.99
CA TYR A 251 -1.45 -18.82 -20.92
C TYR A 251 -1.50 -17.48 -20.19
N GLY A 252 -2.56 -16.68 -20.37
CA GLY A 252 -2.74 -15.44 -19.63
C GLY A 252 -2.78 -15.66 -18.10
N TRP A 253 -3.54 -16.66 -17.65
CA TRP A 253 -3.62 -17.03 -16.22
C TRP A 253 -2.30 -17.57 -15.67
N LEU A 254 -1.61 -18.42 -16.43
CA LEU A 254 -0.28 -18.92 -16.05
C LEU A 254 0.71 -17.76 -15.90
N LEU A 255 0.75 -16.84 -16.87
CA LEU A 255 1.64 -15.67 -16.81
C LEU A 255 1.28 -14.73 -15.65
N ALA A 256 -0.01 -14.54 -15.35
CA ALA A 256 -0.44 -13.74 -14.21
C ALA A 256 -0.05 -14.38 -12.88
N LEU A 257 -0.19 -15.71 -12.77
CA LEU A 257 0.26 -16.47 -11.61
C LEU A 257 1.78 -16.37 -11.45
N LEU A 258 2.54 -16.51 -12.52
CA LEU A 258 3.99 -16.31 -12.50
C LEU A 258 4.36 -14.88 -12.08
N ALA A 259 3.68 -13.86 -12.61
CA ALA A 259 3.91 -12.47 -12.24
C ALA A 259 3.64 -12.21 -10.75
N PHE A 260 2.56 -12.80 -10.20
CA PHE A 260 2.27 -12.78 -8.77
C PHE A 260 3.39 -13.42 -7.95
N TRP A 261 3.80 -14.64 -8.32
CA TRP A 261 4.83 -15.39 -7.58
C TRP A 261 6.20 -14.73 -7.64
N VAL A 262 6.61 -14.13 -8.77
CA VAL A 262 7.88 -13.41 -8.88
C VAL A 262 7.98 -12.31 -7.83
N ILE A 263 6.90 -11.56 -7.60
CA ILE A 263 6.87 -10.51 -6.58
C ILE A 263 6.79 -11.10 -5.18
N LEU A 264 5.93 -12.10 -4.96
CA LEU A 264 5.78 -12.74 -3.66
C LEU A 264 7.09 -13.39 -3.16
N LEU A 265 7.87 -13.96 -4.06
CA LEU A 265 9.16 -14.57 -3.76
C LEU A 265 10.18 -13.59 -3.19
N LEU A 266 10.03 -12.28 -3.42
CA LEU A 266 10.89 -11.29 -2.75
C LEU A 266 10.67 -11.35 -1.23
N GLN A 267 9.41 -11.37 -0.77
CA GLN A 267 9.07 -11.46 0.66
C GLN A 267 9.41 -12.84 1.23
N LEU A 268 9.06 -13.92 0.53
CA LEU A 268 9.35 -15.28 0.99
C LEU A 268 10.85 -15.55 1.04
N GLY A 269 11.61 -15.00 0.09
CA GLY A 269 13.07 -15.05 0.06
C GLY A 269 13.70 -14.29 1.23
N TYR A 270 13.16 -13.12 1.58
CA TYR A 270 13.57 -12.40 2.78
C TYR A 270 13.37 -13.24 4.04
N TRP A 271 12.18 -13.80 4.25
CA TRP A 271 11.92 -14.69 5.38
C TRP A 271 12.81 -15.92 5.38
N LYS A 272 13.05 -16.54 4.22
CA LYS A 272 13.97 -17.68 4.12
C LYS A 272 15.39 -17.30 4.52
N TYR A 273 15.83 -16.10 4.12
CA TYR A 273 17.15 -15.58 4.42
C TYR A 273 17.32 -15.25 5.91
N THR A 274 16.33 -14.62 6.56
CA THR A 274 16.42 -14.17 7.96
C THR A 274 15.95 -15.20 8.98
N SER A 275 14.84 -15.87 8.76
CA SER A 275 14.25 -16.84 9.71
C SER A 275 14.58 -18.30 9.40
N GLY A 276 15.13 -18.59 8.22
CA GLY A 276 15.33 -19.97 7.74
C GLY A 276 14.05 -20.63 7.18
N HIS A 277 12.89 -19.98 7.29
CA HIS A 277 11.59 -20.50 6.86
C HIS A 277 11.01 -19.67 5.70
N TRP A 278 10.32 -20.34 4.77
CA TRP A 278 9.68 -19.65 3.63
C TRP A 278 8.44 -18.84 4.04
N VAL A 279 7.77 -19.22 5.13
CA VAL A 279 6.63 -18.51 5.72
C VAL A 279 6.94 -18.32 7.20
N HIS A 280 6.86 -17.07 7.67
CA HIS A 280 7.23 -16.73 9.04
C HIS A 280 6.33 -15.60 9.57
N PHE A 281 5.71 -15.80 10.73
CA PHE A 281 4.88 -14.79 11.37
C PHE A 281 5.79 -13.78 12.08
N SER A 282 5.95 -12.60 11.49
CA SER A 282 6.96 -11.60 11.91
C SER A 282 6.48 -10.68 13.06
N TYR A 283 5.24 -10.85 13.52
CA TYR A 283 4.66 -10.10 14.62
C TYR A 283 4.83 -10.92 15.91
N GLU A 284 6.05 -11.12 16.41
CA GLU A 284 6.27 -12.12 17.49
C GLU A 284 5.56 -11.76 18.80
N GLU A 285 5.69 -10.51 19.25
CA GLU A 285 5.10 -10.01 20.50
C GLU A 285 3.66 -9.50 20.33
N GLU A 286 3.11 -9.54 19.11
CA GLU A 286 1.78 -9.02 18.77
C GLU A 286 0.93 -10.09 18.09
N GLY A 287 -0.34 -10.20 18.47
CA GLY A 287 -1.25 -11.18 17.88
C GLY A 287 -2.64 -10.60 17.70
N PHE A 288 -3.43 -11.28 16.88
CA PHE A 288 -4.84 -10.96 16.70
C PHE A 288 -5.65 -11.52 17.89
N ASP A 289 -6.48 -10.68 18.51
CA ASP A 289 -7.51 -11.13 19.47
C ASP A 289 -8.85 -11.28 18.76
N PHE A 290 -8.98 -12.39 18.03
CA PHE A 290 -10.20 -12.73 17.31
C PHE A 290 -11.40 -13.02 18.23
N GLN A 291 -11.17 -13.26 19.53
CA GLN A 291 -12.23 -13.55 20.49
C GLN A 291 -12.88 -12.29 21.04
N SER A 292 -12.12 -11.20 21.16
CA SER A 292 -12.62 -9.92 21.68
C SER A 292 -12.34 -8.74 20.74
N PRO A 293 -12.81 -8.79 19.48
CA PRO A 293 -12.48 -7.77 18.49
C PRO A 293 -13.07 -6.42 18.86
N LYS A 294 -12.27 -5.36 18.76
CA LYS A 294 -12.59 -3.98 19.14
C LYS A 294 -13.32 -3.21 18.03
N ILE A 295 -14.24 -3.87 17.33
CA ILE A 295 -14.91 -3.32 16.13
C ILE A 295 -15.66 -2.02 16.44
N LEU A 296 -16.49 -1.99 17.49
CA LEU A 296 -17.26 -0.78 17.81
C LEU A 296 -16.36 0.39 18.20
N GLU A 297 -15.29 0.12 18.95
CA GLU A 297 -14.29 1.13 19.30
C GLU A 297 -13.54 1.62 18.04
N GLY A 298 -13.15 0.71 17.16
CA GLY A 298 -12.48 1.00 15.88
C GLY A 298 -13.35 1.76 14.88
N LEU A 299 -14.66 1.61 14.94
CA LEU A 299 -15.59 2.32 14.05
C LEU A 299 -16.03 3.68 14.61
N PHE A 300 -16.27 3.79 15.93
CA PHE A 300 -16.98 4.93 16.51
C PHE A 300 -16.27 5.64 17.68
N SER A 301 -15.14 5.15 18.19
CA SER A 301 -14.47 5.83 19.32
C SER A 301 -13.85 7.16 18.91
N TYR A 302 -13.80 8.12 19.84
CA TYR A 302 -13.05 9.36 19.65
C TYR A 302 -11.53 9.17 19.61
N ARG A 303 -11.00 7.97 19.90
CA ARG A 303 -9.56 7.72 19.89
C ARG A 303 -9.06 7.32 18.50
N LYS A 304 -9.78 6.41 17.82
CA LYS A 304 -9.39 5.83 16.52
C LYS A 304 -10.59 5.48 15.60
N GLY A 305 -11.78 6.00 15.89
CA GLY A 305 -13.01 5.64 15.18
C GLY A 305 -13.01 6.03 13.71
N TRP A 306 -13.07 5.05 12.80
CA TRP A 306 -13.04 5.30 11.36
C TRP A 306 -14.13 6.27 10.90
N PHE A 307 -15.37 6.11 11.36
CA PHE A 307 -16.47 6.98 10.94
C PHE A 307 -16.44 8.37 11.58
N ILE A 308 -15.73 8.53 12.70
CA ILE A 308 -15.53 9.84 13.34
C ILE A 308 -14.57 10.69 12.49
N TYR A 309 -13.47 10.07 12.03
CA TYR A 309 -12.43 10.76 11.26
C TYR A 309 -12.66 10.73 9.75
N THR A 310 -13.54 9.88 9.25
CA THR A 310 -13.95 9.83 7.83
C THR A 310 -15.47 9.67 7.70
N PRO A 311 -16.27 10.69 8.03
CA PRO A 311 -17.74 10.61 7.96
C PRO A 311 -18.26 10.32 6.54
N ILE A 312 -17.52 10.72 5.51
CA ILE A 312 -17.89 10.44 4.11
C ILE A 312 -17.93 8.94 3.80
N ALA A 313 -17.29 8.08 4.60
CA ALA A 313 -17.40 6.64 4.46
C ALA A 313 -18.86 6.15 4.58
N PHE A 314 -19.72 6.84 5.35
CA PHE A 314 -21.16 6.53 5.37
C PHE A 314 -21.82 6.72 4.01
N VAL A 315 -21.43 7.74 3.25
CA VAL A 315 -21.95 7.97 1.90
C VAL A 315 -21.48 6.85 0.96
N ALA A 316 -20.25 6.37 1.11
CA ALA A 316 -19.75 5.23 0.34
C ALA A 316 -20.52 3.94 0.68
N LEU A 317 -20.82 3.69 1.96
CA LEU A 317 -21.66 2.55 2.38
C LEU A 317 -23.09 2.68 1.86
N TRP A 318 -23.67 3.88 1.89
CA TRP A 318 -24.99 4.13 1.28
C TRP A 318 -24.97 3.82 -0.22
N GLY A 319 -23.87 4.15 -0.90
CA GLY A 319 -23.63 3.82 -2.29
C GLY A 319 -23.79 2.33 -2.63
N LEU A 320 -23.57 1.42 -1.67
CA LEU A 320 -23.78 -0.02 -1.87
C LEU A 320 -25.26 -0.37 -2.11
N PHE A 321 -26.21 0.36 -1.50
CA PHE A 321 -27.64 0.16 -1.75
C PHE A 321 -28.03 0.58 -3.17
N VAL A 322 -27.41 1.64 -3.70
CA VAL A 322 -27.61 2.08 -5.09
C VAL A 322 -26.91 1.12 -6.04
N LEU A 323 -25.71 0.66 -5.71
CA LEU A 323 -24.96 -0.33 -6.49
C LEU A 323 -25.74 -1.63 -6.65
N ARG A 324 -26.56 -2.01 -5.67
CA ARG A 324 -27.46 -3.18 -5.79
C ARG A 324 -28.40 -3.10 -6.99
N GLN A 325 -28.81 -1.91 -7.41
CA GLN A 325 -29.73 -1.74 -8.52
C GLN A 325 -29.04 -1.89 -9.88
N GLN A 326 -27.75 -1.52 -9.97
CA GLN A 326 -27.00 -1.49 -11.23
C GLN A 326 -26.02 -2.67 -11.40
N ASN A 327 -25.35 -3.06 -10.31
CA ASN A 327 -24.29 -4.08 -10.26
C ASN A 327 -24.42 -4.93 -8.99
N SER A 328 -25.58 -5.58 -8.82
CA SER A 328 -25.89 -6.41 -7.63
C SER A 328 -24.84 -7.49 -7.32
N HIS A 329 -24.10 -7.95 -8.34
CA HIS A 329 -23.04 -8.95 -8.21
C HIS A 329 -21.84 -8.49 -7.39
N LEU A 330 -21.57 -7.18 -7.34
CA LEU A 330 -20.45 -6.61 -6.57
C LEU A 330 -20.77 -6.40 -5.10
N VAL A 331 -22.05 -6.28 -4.74
CA VAL A 331 -22.47 -5.87 -3.39
C VAL A 331 -21.99 -6.86 -2.34
N LEU A 332 -22.29 -8.16 -2.50
CA LEU A 332 -21.89 -9.17 -1.53
C LEU A 332 -20.36 -9.31 -1.41
N PRO A 333 -19.59 -9.42 -2.51
CA PRO A 333 -18.13 -9.43 -2.45
C PRO A 333 -17.51 -8.22 -1.76
N ILE A 334 -18.04 -7.01 -2.00
CA ILE A 334 -17.56 -5.79 -1.34
C ILE A 334 -17.91 -5.80 0.14
N ILE A 335 -19.13 -6.21 0.52
CA ILE A 335 -19.52 -6.34 1.93
C ILE A 335 -18.64 -7.37 2.64
N LEU A 336 -18.39 -8.54 2.03
CA LEU A 336 -17.53 -9.56 2.61
C LEU A 336 -16.10 -9.05 2.77
N PHE A 337 -15.56 -8.37 1.76
CA PHE A 337 -14.26 -7.71 1.86
C PHE A 337 -14.22 -6.71 3.03
N LEU A 338 -15.20 -5.81 3.12
CA LEU A 338 -15.27 -4.80 4.18
C LEU A 338 -15.40 -5.43 5.57
N VAL A 339 -16.28 -6.43 5.73
CA VAL A 339 -16.49 -7.10 7.01
C VAL A 339 -15.23 -7.84 7.46
N LEU A 340 -14.57 -8.58 6.55
CA LEU A 340 -13.34 -9.29 6.87
C LEU A 340 -12.19 -8.32 7.20
N ASP A 341 -12.04 -7.26 6.41
CA ASP A 341 -10.99 -6.26 6.62
C ASP A 341 -11.18 -5.52 7.96
N VAL A 342 -12.42 -5.10 8.26
CA VAL A 342 -12.78 -4.48 9.55
C VAL A 342 -12.60 -5.45 10.72
N TYR A 343 -13.03 -6.71 10.56
CA TYR A 343 -12.89 -7.72 11.59
C TYR A 343 -11.41 -7.94 11.93
N ILE A 344 -10.57 -8.23 10.93
CA ILE A 344 -9.16 -8.55 11.18
C ILE A 344 -8.37 -7.29 11.60
N THR A 345 -8.67 -6.11 11.05
CA THR A 345 -7.97 -4.87 11.43
C THR A 345 -8.24 -4.45 12.88
N PHE A 346 -9.42 -4.80 13.41
CA PHE A 346 -9.80 -4.49 14.79
C PHE A 346 -9.83 -5.72 15.71
N SER A 347 -9.28 -6.86 15.29
CA SER A 347 -8.99 -8.03 16.13
C SER A 347 -7.54 -7.98 16.57
#